data_AF-A0A9W8YHE3-F1
#
_entry.id   AF-A0A9W8YHE3-F1
#
_cell.length_a   1.000
_cell.length_b   1.000
_cell.length_c   1.000
_cell.angle_alpha   90.00
_cell.angle_beta   90.00
_cell.angle_gamma   90.00
#
_symmetry.space_group_name_H-M   'P 1'
#
loop_
_entity.id
_entity.type
_entity.pdbx_description
1 polymer ?
#
loop_
_entity_poly.entity_id
_entity_poly.type
_entity_poly.pdbx_seq_one_letter_code
_entity_poly.pdbx_strand_id
1 'polypeptide(L)'
;MSSTGNFRPLQASEDHSVLTLYVQPLLCQSARLDKEIKDFEGRLGRLGHNQRHKLKCRIGQIRRQKDIIDEQLRKHFELYAKATCKSLCEKVWTCLPREIRDIIYDYVHAHDTIYVGPEYLRTSDEPCESDRGAHYWDPEYVGDAVKLEMVESWYRTTLFYFYDKANNTQVIDQFLVTDRWDLGLKPHEFICKVRIDLGPSDNKLHNTWHCCEVRGLADTITRPLKNLDRLPNHTHFVIRVHTYRGLEFGCLRDYELQRTVEVIVHDLKALRDSGHRLIVEWPEAHHVQFYFVNRDYEPPAWLTRLINAGNS
;
A
#
# COMPACT_ATOMS: atom_id res chain seq x y z
N MET A 1 -38.55 -6.96 -18.31
CA MET A 1 -37.94 -7.14 -19.66
C MET A 1 -36.98 -5.99 -19.88
N SER A 2 -35.76 -6.16 -19.41
CA SER A 2 -34.69 -5.17 -19.55
C SER A 2 -33.97 -5.44 -20.85
N SER A 3 -34.04 -4.50 -21.79
CA SER A 3 -33.36 -4.54 -23.08
C SER A 3 -31.85 -4.51 -22.86
N THR A 4 -31.20 -5.68 -22.82
CA THR A 4 -29.75 -5.81 -22.94
C THR A 4 -29.36 -5.47 -24.37
N GLY A 5 -28.96 -4.21 -24.60
CA GLY A 5 -28.41 -3.78 -25.88
C GLY A 5 -27.13 -4.55 -26.16
N ASN A 6 -27.10 -5.30 -27.28
CA ASN A 6 -25.91 -5.97 -27.79
C ASN A 6 -24.83 -4.93 -28.15
N PHE A 7 -23.95 -4.60 -27.21
CA PHE A 7 -22.72 -3.87 -27.48
C PHE A 7 -21.74 -4.84 -28.14
N ARG A 8 -21.53 -4.69 -29.46
CA ARG A 8 -20.40 -5.35 -30.13
C ARG A 8 -19.12 -4.62 -29.71
N PRO A 9 -18.07 -5.32 -29.26
CA PRO A 9 -16.77 -4.70 -29.05
C PRO A 9 -16.24 -4.18 -30.39
N LEU A 10 -16.01 -2.87 -30.46
CA LEU A 10 -15.43 -2.18 -31.62
C LEU A 10 -13.96 -2.63 -31.78
N GLN A 11 -13.53 -2.86 -33.01
CA GLN A 11 -12.14 -3.21 -33.29
C GLN A 11 -11.27 -1.96 -33.19
N ALA A 12 -10.13 -2.06 -32.49
CA ALA A 12 -9.24 -0.94 -32.17
C ALA A 12 -8.75 -0.10 -33.38
N SER A 13 -8.83 -0.61 -34.62
CA SER A 13 -8.51 0.15 -35.83
C SER A 13 -9.60 1.15 -36.23
N GLU A 14 -10.85 0.94 -35.83
CA GLU A 14 -11.96 1.87 -36.09
C GLU A 14 -11.97 3.02 -35.06
N ASP A 15 -11.45 2.79 -33.85
CA ASP A 15 -11.46 3.75 -32.73
C ASP A 15 -10.64 5.03 -33.00
N HIS A 16 -9.51 4.92 -33.72
CA HIS A 16 -8.72 6.10 -34.08
C HIS A 16 -9.46 7.08 -35.00
N SER A 17 -10.33 6.55 -35.88
CA SER A 17 -11.10 7.38 -36.81
C SER A 17 -12.19 8.17 -36.09
N VAL A 18 -12.84 7.55 -35.10
CA VAL A 18 -13.92 8.16 -34.30
C VAL A 18 -13.36 9.31 -33.45
N LEU A 19 -12.21 9.13 -32.81
CA LEU A 19 -11.60 10.20 -32.01
C LEU A 19 -11.22 11.39 -32.85
N THR A 20 -10.66 11.15 -34.02
CA THR A 20 -10.26 12.23 -34.92
C THR A 20 -11.48 13.03 -35.39
N LEU A 21 -12.62 12.37 -35.66
CA LEU A 21 -13.83 13.02 -36.13
C LEU A 21 -14.58 13.80 -35.05
N TYR A 22 -14.62 13.30 -33.80
CA TYR A 22 -15.43 13.92 -32.73
C TYR A 22 -14.62 14.77 -31.74
N VAL A 23 -13.36 14.41 -31.43
CA VAL A 23 -12.54 15.12 -30.45
C VAL A 23 -11.88 16.36 -31.06
N GLN A 24 -11.42 16.27 -32.31
CA GLN A 24 -10.73 17.38 -32.96
C GLN A 24 -11.57 18.66 -33.05
N PRO A 25 -12.87 18.62 -33.44
CA PRO A 25 -13.71 19.82 -33.42
C PRO A 25 -13.85 20.43 -32.02
N LEU A 26 -14.01 19.61 -30.99
CA LEU A 26 -14.14 20.06 -29.60
C LEU A 26 -12.84 20.70 -29.09
N LEU A 27 -11.68 20.12 -29.42
CA LEU A 27 -10.37 20.71 -29.11
C LEU A 27 -10.18 22.07 -29.77
N CYS A 28 -10.50 22.17 -31.07
CA CYS A 28 -10.46 23.44 -31.79
C CYS A 28 -11.42 24.47 -31.16
N GLN A 29 -12.60 24.04 -30.72
CA GLN A 29 -13.58 24.91 -30.07
C GLN A 29 -13.10 25.39 -28.70
N SER A 30 -12.56 24.51 -27.84
CA SER A 30 -12.02 24.87 -26.52
C SER A 30 -10.87 25.87 -26.67
N ALA A 31 -9.91 25.61 -27.56
CA ALA A 31 -8.78 26.50 -27.83
C ALA A 31 -9.23 27.88 -28.35
N ARG A 32 -10.29 27.92 -29.18
CA ARG A 32 -10.89 29.17 -29.65
C ARG A 32 -11.50 29.97 -28.48
N LEU A 33 -12.25 29.33 -27.59
CA LEU A 33 -12.86 30.01 -26.44
C LEU A 33 -11.79 30.54 -25.48
N ASP A 34 -10.69 29.80 -25.29
CA ASP A 34 -9.54 30.28 -24.50
C ASP A 34 -8.93 31.55 -25.07
N LYS A 35 -8.77 31.62 -26.39
CA LYS A 35 -8.30 32.82 -27.08
C LYS A 35 -9.28 33.98 -26.88
N GLU A 36 -10.58 33.75 -27.05
CA GLU A 36 -11.62 34.77 -26.84
C GLU A 36 -11.63 35.30 -25.40
N ILE A 37 -11.46 34.44 -24.39
CA ILE A 37 -11.34 34.84 -22.98
C ILE A 37 -10.15 35.76 -22.78
N LYS A 38 -8.96 35.36 -23.24
CA LYS A 38 -7.72 36.15 -23.12
C LYS A 38 -7.82 37.51 -23.80
N ASP A 39 -8.39 37.54 -25.01
CA ASP A 39 -8.59 38.78 -25.77
C ASP A 39 -9.55 39.74 -25.03
N PHE A 40 -10.63 39.23 -24.42
CA PHE A 40 -11.56 40.05 -23.63
C PHE A 40 -10.95 40.52 -22.31
N GLU A 41 -10.17 39.68 -21.64
CA GLU A 41 -9.46 40.07 -20.41
C GLU A 41 -8.45 41.19 -20.68
N GLY A 42 -7.68 41.10 -21.77
CA GLY A 42 -6.75 42.16 -22.19
C GLY A 42 -7.42 43.49 -22.52
N ARG A 43 -8.73 43.49 -22.85
CA ARG A 43 -9.52 44.71 -23.11
C ARG A 43 -10.09 45.33 -21.84
N LEU A 44 -10.28 44.58 -20.75
CA LEU A 44 -10.92 45.08 -19.51
C LEU A 44 -10.23 46.33 -18.93
N GLY A 45 -8.89 46.41 -19.04
CA GLY A 45 -8.12 47.55 -18.52
C GLY A 45 -8.48 48.89 -19.19
N ARG A 46 -8.91 48.88 -20.45
CA ARG A 46 -9.09 50.08 -21.29
C ARG A 46 -10.53 50.62 -21.34
N LEU A 47 -11.48 49.96 -20.69
CA LEU A 47 -12.91 50.28 -20.84
C LEU A 47 -13.48 51.05 -19.64
N GLY A 48 -14.52 51.85 -19.90
CA GLY A 48 -15.31 52.52 -18.85
C GLY A 48 -16.19 51.56 -18.03
N HIS A 49 -16.73 52.00 -16.89
CA HIS A 49 -17.41 51.15 -15.90
C HIS A 49 -18.53 50.27 -16.48
N ASN A 50 -19.47 50.86 -17.23
CA ASN A 50 -20.60 50.12 -17.82
C ASN A 50 -20.14 49.07 -18.86
N GLN A 51 -19.12 49.41 -19.65
CA GLN A 51 -18.54 48.49 -20.63
C GLN A 51 -17.79 47.35 -19.96
N ARG A 52 -17.09 47.61 -18.84
CA ARG A 52 -16.44 46.57 -18.03
C ARG A 52 -17.44 45.56 -17.49
N HIS A 53 -18.56 46.01 -16.95
CA HIS A 53 -19.59 45.10 -16.42
C HIS A 53 -20.13 44.18 -17.51
N LYS A 54 -20.54 44.75 -18.66
CA LYS A 54 -21.03 43.97 -19.81
C LYS A 54 -20.00 42.95 -20.30
N LEU A 55 -18.73 43.34 -20.38
CA LEU A 55 -17.65 42.46 -20.81
C LEU A 55 -17.39 41.32 -19.82
N LYS A 56 -17.43 41.59 -18.50
CA LYS A 56 -17.33 40.57 -17.46
C LYS A 56 -18.45 39.53 -17.57
N CYS A 57 -19.69 39.96 -17.79
CA CYS A 57 -20.81 39.03 -18.01
C CYS A 57 -20.56 38.14 -19.23
N ARG A 58 -20.03 38.70 -20.33
CA ARG A 58 -19.70 37.94 -21.53
C ARG A 58 -18.57 36.93 -21.30
N ILE A 59 -17.50 37.32 -20.61
CA ILE A 59 -16.41 36.40 -20.20
C ILE A 59 -16.99 35.25 -19.37
N GLY A 60 -17.89 35.53 -18.42
CA GLY A 60 -18.55 34.50 -17.63
C GLY A 60 -19.36 33.51 -18.46
N GLN A 61 -20.06 33.96 -19.50
CA GLN A 61 -20.78 33.08 -20.44
C GLN A 61 -19.82 32.18 -21.23
N ILE A 62 -18.72 32.73 -21.75
CA ILE A 62 -17.73 32.01 -22.54
C ILE A 62 -17.01 30.96 -21.68
N ARG A 63 -16.67 31.29 -20.42
CA ARG A 63 -16.10 30.33 -19.47
C ARG A 63 -17.02 29.14 -19.24
N ARG A 64 -18.31 29.37 -19.00
CA ARG A 64 -19.29 28.27 -18.86
C ARG A 64 -19.37 27.40 -20.11
N GLN A 65 -19.32 28.00 -21.30
CA GLN A 65 -19.30 27.23 -22.55
C GLN A 65 -18.02 26.39 -22.68
N LYS A 66 -16.87 26.96 -22.30
CA LYS A 66 -15.60 26.22 -22.26
C LYS A 66 -15.67 25.06 -21.28
N ASP A 67 -16.19 25.29 -20.07
CA ASP A 67 -16.32 24.24 -19.05
C ASP A 67 -17.17 23.06 -19.56
N ILE A 68 -18.26 23.34 -20.30
CA ILE A 68 -19.09 22.29 -20.93
C ILE A 68 -18.29 21.50 -21.98
N ILE A 69 -17.52 22.17 -22.83
CA ILE A 69 -16.73 21.51 -23.88
C ILE A 69 -15.58 20.71 -23.27
N ASP A 70 -14.90 21.26 -22.27
CA ASP A 70 -13.82 20.56 -21.58
C ASP A 70 -14.33 19.32 -20.86
N GLU A 71 -15.53 19.37 -20.27
CA GLU A 71 -16.17 18.22 -19.67
C GLU A 71 -16.52 17.15 -20.72
N GLN A 72 -16.97 17.54 -21.92
CA GLN A 72 -17.19 16.61 -23.04
C GLN A 72 -15.87 15.99 -23.50
N LEU A 73 -14.82 16.80 -23.66
CA LEU A 73 -13.47 16.33 -24.00
C LEU A 73 -12.95 15.32 -22.98
N ARG A 74 -13.09 15.63 -21.69
CA ARG A 74 -12.69 14.75 -20.58
C ARG A 74 -13.35 13.38 -20.68
N LYS A 75 -14.67 13.34 -20.93
CA LYS A 75 -15.42 12.08 -21.14
C LYS A 75 -14.93 11.29 -22.35
N HIS A 76 -14.67 11.96 -23.48
CA HIS A 76 -14.16 11.28 -24.67
C HIS A 76 -12.73 10.75 -24.46
N PHE A 77 -11.87 11.51 -23.79
CA PHE A 77 -10.53 11.05 -23.44
C PHE A 77 -10.56 9.89 -22.46
N GLU A 78 -11.45 9.92 -21.47
CA GLU A 78 -11.61 8.83 -20.50
C GLU A 78 -12.01 7.52 -21.18
N LEU A 79 -13.00 7.56 -22.08
CA LEU A 79 -13.42 6.38 -22.86
C LEU A 79 -12.28 5.82 -23.72
N TYR A 80 -11.54 6.70 -24.39
CA TYR A 80 -10.40 6.30 -25.19
C TYR A 80 -9.26 5.72 -24.35
N ALA A 81 -8.95 6.35 -23.22
CA ALA A 81 -7.92 5.89 -22.31
C ALA A 81 -8.27 4.50 -21.77
N LYS A 82 -9.51 4.27 -21.32
CA LYS A 82 -10.01 2.95 -20.91
C LYS A 82 -9.82 1.91 -22.01
N ALA A 83 -10.30 2.18 -23.22
CA ALA A 83 -10.20 1.25 -24.35
C ALA A 83 -8.74 0.92 -24.73
N THR A 84 -7.89 1.95 -24.82
CA THR A 84 -6.48 1.80 -25.22
C THR A 84 -5.65 1.09 -24.16
N CYS A 85 -5.79 1.50 -22.89
CA CYS A 85 -5.13 0.83 -21.77
C CYS A 85 -5.55 -0.62 -21.68
N LYS A 86 -6.86 -0.91 -21.81
CA LYS A 86 -7.36 -2.28 -21.71
C LYS A 86 -6.83 -3.15 -22.84
N SER A 87 -6.84 -2.65 -24.08
CA SER A 87 -6.28 -3.36 -25.23
C SER A 87 -4.79 -3.66 -25.05
N LEU A 88 -4.01 -2.72 -24.49
CA LEU A 88 -2.61 -2.94 -24.17
C LEU A 88 -2.44 -4.00 -23.08
N CYS A 89 -3.17 -3.89 -21.97
CA CYS A 89 -3.16 -4.83 -20.85
C CYS A 89 -3.54 -6.24 -21.29
N GLU A 90 -4.56 -6.41 -22.12
CA GLU A 90 -4.95 -7.70 -22.70
C GLU A 90 -3.84 -8.30 -23.58
N LYS A 91 -3.15 -7.49 -24.38
CA LYS A 91 -1.99 -7.96 -25.18
C LYS A 91 -0.82 -8.37 -24.29
N VAL A 92 -0.51 -7.59 -23.25
CA VAL A 92 0.53 -7.93 -22.27
C VAL A 92 0.18 -9.25 -21.59
N TRP A 93 -1.07 -9.41 -21.16
CA TRP A 93 -1.55 -10.60 -20.46
C TRP A 93 -1.52 -11.86 -21.34
N THR A 94 -1.97 -11.76 -22.60
CA THR A 94 -2.04 -12.90 -23.52
C THR A 94 -0.71 -13.28 -24.17
N CYS A 95 0.19 -12.32 -24.40
CA CYS A 95 1.42 -12.55 -25.15
C CYS A 95 2.66 -12.80 -24.28
N LEU A 96 2.70 -12.26 -23.05
CA LEU A 96 3.86 -12.43 -22.17
C LEU A 96 3.59 -13.56 -21.18
N PRO A 97 4.59 -14.38 -20.82
CA PRO A 97 4.47 -15.35 -19.73
C PRO A 97 4.37 -14.66 -18.36
N ARG A 98 3.80 -15.36 -17.37
CA ARG A 98 3.44 -14.81 -16.03
C ARG A 98 4.62 -14.15 -15.33
N GLU A 99 5.80 -14.74 -15.42
CA GLU A 99 7.02 -14.27 -14.76
C GLU A 99 7.46 -12.89 -15.26
N ILE A 100 7.31 -12.64 -16.57
CA ILE A 100 7.62 -11.33 -17.16
C ILE A 100 6.57 -10.29 -16.75
N ARG A 101 5.31 -10.70 -16.63
CA ARG A 101 4.23 -9.81 -16.15
C ARG A 101 4.43 -9.41 -14.70
N ASP A 102 4.83 -10.35 -13.84
CA ASP A 102 5.16 -10.05 -12.44
C ASP A 102 6.31 -9.04 -12.33
N ILE A 103 7.34 -9.13 -13.17
CA ILE A 103 8.40 -8.10 -13.23
C ILE A 103 7.81 -6.74 -13.64
N ILE A 104 6.92 -6.70 -14.64
CA ILE A 104 6.27 -5.45 -15.05
C ILE A 104 5.45 -4.86 -13.90
N TYR A 105 4.64 -5.68 -13.21
CA TYR A 105 3.78 -5.23 -12.12
C TYR A 105 4.60 -4.68 -10.94
N ASP A 106 5.77 -5.26 -10.67
CA ASP A 106 6.75 -4.75 -9.69
C ASP A 106 7.27 -3.34 -10.06
N TYR A 107 7.08 -2.84 -11.28
CA TYR A 107 7.40 -1.45 -11.64
C TYR A 107 6.17 -0.53 -11.80
N VAL A 108 4.95 -1.07 -11.71
CA VAL A 108 3.72 -0.30 -11.94
C VAL A 108 3.20 0.35 -10.67
N HIS A 109 3.07 -0.42 -9.60
CA HIS A 109 2.51 0.08 -8.34
C HIS A 109 3.60 0.52 -7.36
N ALA A 110 3.24 1.38 -6.40
CA ALA A 110 4.19 1.79 -5.37
C ALA A 110 4.52 0.63 -4.41
N HIS A 111 5.76 0.60 -3.91
CA HIS A 111 6.24 -0.36 -2.89
C HIS A 111 6.25 0.26 -1.51
N ASP A 112 5.20 0.97 -1.16
CA ASP A 112 5.12 1.62 0.13
C ASP A 112 5.02 0.59 1.26
N THR A 113 5.50 0.98 2.43
CA THR A 113 5.24 0.22 3.64
C THR A 113 3.79 0.46 4.05
N ILE A 114 3.01 -0.62 4.09
CA ILE A 114 1.60 -0.56 4.50
C ILE A 114 1.52 -0.81 6.00
N TYR A 115 1.05 0.20 6.73
CA TYR A 115 0.82 0.11 8.16
C TYR A 115 -0.50 -0.64 8.40
N VAL A 116 -0.38 -1.83 9.00
CA VAL A 116 -1.53 -2.70 9.25
C VAL A 116 -1.90 -2.59 10.73
N GLY A 117 -2.90 -1.75 11.01
CA GLY A 117 -3.52 -1.57 12.31
C GLY A 117 -5.04 -1.77 12.27
N PRO A 118 -5.76 -1.55 13.38
CA PRO A 118 -7.22 -1.66 13.44
C PRO A 118 -7.95 -0.78 12.40
N GLU A 119 -7.38 0.34 12.01
CA GLU A 119 -7.88 1.26 10.99
C GLU A 119 -7.78 0.71 9.56
N TYR A 120 -6.79 -0.14 9.29
CA TYR A 120 -6.63 -0.79 7.98
C TYR A 120 -7.86 -1.63 7.63
N LEU A 121 -8.44 -2.27 8.64
CA LEU A 121 -9.61 -3.15 8.52
C LEU A 121 -10.92 -2.38 8.33
N ARG A 122 -10.90 -1.05 8.48
CA ARG A 122 -12.09 -0.19 8.34
C ARG A 122 -12.20 0.48 6.98
N THR A 123 -11.12 0.53 6.20
CA THR A 123 -11.07 1.26 4.92
C THR A 123 -11.07 0.28 3.75
N SER A 124 -12.15 0.28 2.97
CA SER A 124 -12.40 -0.76 1.98
C SER A 124 -11.71 -0.56 0.63
N ASP A 125 -11.40 0.68 0.21
CA ASP A 125 -11.34 0.89 -1.25
C ASP A 125 -9.97 1.22 -1.86
N GLU A 126 -8.92 1.50 -1.06
CA GLU A 126 -7.63 1.97 -1.62
C GLU A 126 -6.38 1.39 -0.91
N PRO A 127 -5.41 0.83 -1.67
CA PRO A 127 -4.25 0.11 -1.13
C PRO A 127 -3.34 0.99 -0.28
N CYS A 128 -3.02 2.19 -0.77
CA CYS A 128 -2.11 3.17 -0.18
C CYS A 128 -2.49 4.61 -0.60
N GLU A 129 -1.94 5.61 0.10
CA GLU A 129 -2.18 7.02 -0.25
C GLU A 129 -1.51 7.43 -1.57
N SER A 130 -0.37 6.81 -1.92
CA SER A 130 0.40 7.13 -3.13
C SER A 130 -0.30 6.71 -4.42
N ASP A 131 -1.04 5.60 -4.39
CA ASP A 131 -1.77 5.08 -5.55
C ASP A 131 -3.27 5.44 -5.52
N ARG A 132 -3.67 6.38 -4.66
CA ARG A 132 -5.04 6.89 -4.57
C ARG A 132 -5.49 7.44 -5.92
N GLY A 133 -6.55 6.86 -6.47
CA GLY A 133 -7.11 7.25 -7.77
C GLY A 133 -6.27 6.84 -8.99
N ALA A 134 -5.28 5.95 -8.82
CA ALA A 134 -4.50 5.45 -9.94
C ALA A 134 -5.36 4.56 -10.84
N HIS A 135 -5.44 4.91 -12.13
CA HIS A 135 -6.31 4.24 -13.10
C HIS A 135 -5.95 2.78 -13.36
N TYR A 136 -4.73 2.34 -13.03
CA TYR A 136 -4.32 0.95 -13.22
C TYR A 136 -4.92 -0.02 -12.19
N TRP A 137 -5.61 0.48 -11.15
CA TRP A 137 -6.44 -0.34 -10.24
C TRP A 137 -7.90 -0.51 -10.71
N ASP A 138 -8.30 0.26 -11.71
CA ASP A 138 -9.67 0.25 -12.22
C ASP A 138 -9.81 -0.82 -13.33
N PRO A 139 -10.70 -1.82 -13.15
CA PRO A 139 -10.90 -2.87 -14.13
C PRO A 139 -11.42 -2.36 -15.48
N GLU A 140 -12.02 -1.17 -15.55
CA GLU A 140 -12.40 -0.55 -16.82
C GLU A 140 -11.19 -0.17 -17.68
N TYR A 141 -10.02 0.09 -17.06
CA TYR A 141 -8.78 0.42 -17.75
C TYR A 141 -7.89 -0.80 -18.01
N VAL A 142 -7.85 -1.78 -17.12
CA VAL A 142 -6.89 -2.90 -17.22
C VAL A 142 -7.53 -4.25 -17.51
N GLY A 143 -8.82 -4.42 -17.20
CA GLY A 143 -9.53 -5.69 -17.23
C GLY A 143 -9.34 -6.54 -15.95
N ASP A 144 -10.32 -7.38 -15.64
CA ASP A 144 -10.37 -8.12 -14.37
C ASP A 144 -9.19 -9.07 -14.16
N ALA A 145 -8.76 -9.77 -15.21
CA ALA A 145 -7.65 -10.72 -15.14
C ALA A 145 -6.32 -10.02 -14.80
N VAL A 146 -6.08 -8.85 -15.39
CA VAL A 146 -4.87 -8.05 -15.13
C VAL A 146 -4.94 -7.42 -13.74
N LYS A 147 -6.11 -6.91 -13.34
CA LYS A 147 -6.32 -6.39 -11.99
C LYS A 147 -6.02 -7.46 -10.93
N LEU A 148 -6.54 -8.68 -11.10
CA LEU A 148 -6.28 -9.81 -10.20
C LEU A 148 -4.78 -10.06 -10.07
N GLU A 149 -4.08 -10.20 -11.20
CA GLU A 149 -2.64 -10.44 -11.23
C GLU A 149 -1.82 -9.30 -10.59
N MET A 150 -2.25 -8.05 -10.79
CA MET A 150 -1.64 -6.88 -10.15
C MET A 150 -1.84 -6.87 -8.64
N VAL A 151 -3.02 -7.24 -8.15
CA VAL A 151 -3.29 -7.34 -6.71
C VAL A 151 -2.47 -8.46 -6.07
N GLU A 152 -2.33 -9.61 -6.74
CA GLU A 152 -1.41 -10.68 -6.29
C GLU A 152 0.03 -10.17 -6.20
N SER A 153 0.51 -9.46 -7.23
CA SER A 153 1.83 -8.85 -7.26
C SER A 153 2.02 -7.89 -6.08
N TRP A 154 1.04 -7.03 -5.83
CA TRP A 154 1.04 -6.09 -4.72
C TRP A 154 1.21 -6.80 -3.38
N TYR A 155 0.43 -7.85 -3.08
CA TYR A 155 0.62 -8.62 -1.85
C TYR A 155 2.02 -9.26 -1.73
N ARG A 156 2.62 -9.71 -2.85
CA ARG A 156 3.96 -10.32 -2.84
C ARG A 156 5.07 -9.29 -2.58
N THR A 157 4.96 -8.10 -3.13
CA THR A 157 6.08 -7.14 -3.17
C THR A 157 6.00 -6.07 -2.08
N THR A 158 4.79 -5.78 -1.58
CA THR A 158 4.53 -4.84 -0.49
C THR A 158 5.06 -5.32 0.86
N LEU A 159 5.64 -4.40 1.65
CA LEU A 159 6.01 -4.64 3.04
C LEU A 159 4.84 -4.31 3.97
N PHE A 160 4.25 -5.33 4.59
CA PHE A 160 3.19 -5.14 5.57
C PHE A 160 3.76 -4.97 6.98
N TYR A 161 3.51 -3.82 7.59
CA TYR A 161 4.04 -3.46 8.91
C TYR A 161 2.95 -3.48 9.99
N PHE A 162 2.98 -4.50 10.83
CA PHE A 162 2.14 -4.66 12.00
C PHE A 162 2.70 -3.88 13.19
N TYR A 163 2.27 -2.63 13.32
CA TYR A 163 2.84 -1.67 14.26
C TYR A 163 2.11 -1.63 15.62
N ASP A 164 0.84 -2.04 15.67
CA ASP A 164 0.00 -1.95 16.87
C ASP A 164 0.18 -3.18 17.78
N LYS A 165 1.23 -3.14 18.62
CA LYS A 165 1.60 -4.22 19.55
C LYS A 165 0.44 -4.74 20.41
N ALA A 166 -0.49 -3.88 20.79
CA ALA A 166 -1.62 -4.27 21.63
C ALA A 166 -2.63 -5.15 20.87
N ASN A 167 -2.84 -4.84 19.59
CA ASN A 167 -3.87 -5.49 18.78
C ASN A 167 -3.33 -6.41 17.69
N ASN A 168 -2.00 -6.51 17.54
CA ASN A 168 -1.35 -7.26 16.46
C ASN A 168 -1.90 -8.67 16.29
N THR A 169 -2.21 -9.41 17.37
CA THR A 169 -2.77 -10.76 17.25
C THR A 169 -4.10 -10.77 16.47
N GLN A 170 -5.06 -9.93 16.88
CA GLN A 170 -6.37 -9.85 16.22
C GLN A 170 -6.26 -9.26 14.82
N VAL A 171 -5.43 -8.22 14.65
CA VAL A 171 -5.23 -7.55 13.37
C VAL A 171 -4.62 -8.52 12.35
N ILE A 172 -3.59 -9.29 12.74
CA ILE A 172 -3.00 -10.32 11.89
C ILE A 172 -4.06 -11.37 11.51
N ASP A 173 -4.80 -11.91 12.47
CA ASP A 173 -5.82 -12.93 12.21
C ASP A 173 -6.85 -12.47 11.16
N GLN A 174 -7.33 -11.23 11.29
CA GLN A 174 -8.31 -10.67 10.36
C GLN A 174 -7.68 -10.31 9.02
N PHE A 175 -6.51 -9.68 9.02
CA PHE A 175 -5.80 -9.26 7.81
C PHE A 175 -5.48 -10.46 6.90
N LEU A 176 -5.07 -11.59 7.46
CA LEU A 176 -4.70 -12.78 6.69
C LEU A 176 -5.85 -13.41 5.90
N VAL A 177 -7.10 -13.14 6.26
CA VAL A 177 -8.30 -13.73 5.64
C VAL A 177 -9.25 -12.71 5.00
N THR A 178 -9.04 -11.42 5.25
CA THR A 178 -9.91 -10.37 4.72
C THR A 178 -9.50 -10.02 3.31
N ASP A 179 -10.33 -10.38 2.34
CA ASP A 179 -10.16 -9.91 0.97
C ASP A 179 -10.58 -8.45 0.85
N ARG A 180 -9.59 -7.56 0.82
CA ARG A 180 -9.84 -6.12 0.70
C ARG A 180 -10.36 -5.74 -0.69
N TRP A 181 -10.03 -6.53 -1.71
CA TRP A 181 -10.29 -6.17 -3.09
C TRP A 181 -11.57 -6.78 -3.64
N ASP A 182 -12.22 -7.66 -2.87
CA ASP A 182 -13.41 -8.42 -3.26
C ASP A 182 -13.19 -9.22 -4.57
N LEU A 183 -12.02 -9.84 -4.68
CA LEU A 183 -11.58 -10.63 -5.84
C LEU A 183 -11.54 -12.14 -5.56
N GLY A 184 -11.99 -12.58 -4.37
CA GLY A 184 -11.86 -13.93 -3.87
C GLY A 184 -10.44 -14.31 -3.43
N LEU A 185 -9.58 -13.32 -3.18
CA LEU A 185 -8.18 -13.53 -2.80
C LEU A 185 -8.04 -13.77 -1.29
N LYS A 186 -7.13 -14.66 -0.91
CA LYS A 186 -6.72 -14.86 0.48
C LYS A 186 -5.34 -14.25 0.68
N PRO A 187 -5.20 -13.11 1.39
CA PRO A 187 -3.91 -12.42 1.52
C PRO A 187 -2.76 -13.32 1.98
N HIS A 188 -3.03 -14.26 2.90
CA HIS A 188 -2.03 -15.19 3.41
C HIS A 188 -1.44 -16.15 2.36
N GLU A 189 -1.98 -16.23 1.14
CA GLU A 189 -1.38 -17.04 0.07
C GLU A 189 -0.31 -16.27 -0.72
N PHE A 190 -0.27 -14.94 -0.60
CA PHE A 190 0.55 -14.08 -1.46
C PHE A 190 1.58 -13.25 -0.68
N ILE A 191 1.37 -12.97 0.61
CA ILE A 191 2.25 -12.11 1.41
C ILE A 191 3.66 -12.71 1.53
N CYS A 192 4.66 -11.97 1.02
CA CYS A 192 6.05 -12.40 1.07
C CYS A 192 6.95 -11.52 1.95
N LYS A 193 6.51 -10.33 2.39
CA LYS A 193 7.31 -9.42 3.22
C LYS A 193 6.48 -8.89 4.39
N VAL A 194 6.94 -9.16 5.60
CA VAL A 194 6.27 -8.74 6.83
C VAL A 194 7.27 -8.05 7.74
N ARG A 195 6.86 -6.93 8.32
CA ARG A 195 7.52 -6.33 9.46
C ARG A 195 6.59 -6.36 10.66
N ILE A 196 7.12 -6.74 11.81
CA ILE A 196 6.36 -6.75 13.06
C ILE A 196 7.23 -6.23 14.19
N ASP A 197 6.66 -5.31 14.96
CA ASP A 197 7.31 -4.84 16.17
C ASP A 197 6.72 -5.65 17.35
N LEU A 198 7.59 -6.33 18.08
CA LEU A 198 7.28 -7.05 19.30
C LEU A 198 7.59 -6.17 20.51
N GLY A 199 6.75 -6.26 21.52
CA GLY A 199 6.94 -5.55 22.78
C GLY A 199 5.66 -5.59 23.59
N PRO A 200 5.67 -5.03 24.80
CA PRO A 200 4.49 -4.96 25.64
C PRO A 200 3.45 -4.03 25.04
N SER A 201 2.19 -4.45 25.19
CA SER A 201 1.01 -3.82 24.60
C SER A 201 0.81 -2.35 25.01
N ASP A 202 1.18 -1.99 26.24
CA ASP A 202 0.90 -0.64 26.77
C ASP A 202 1.94 0.42 26.38
N ASN A 203 2.95 0.06 25.57
CA ASN A 203 4.07 0.93 25.17
C ASN A 203 4.78 1.62 26.34
N LYS A 204 4.65 1.06 27.56
CA LYS A 204 5.17 1.63 28.81
C LYS A 204 5.77 0.51 29.65
N LEU A 205 7.05 0.20 29.43
CA LEU A 205 7.83 -0.56 30.42
C LEU A 205 8.52 0.35 31.43
N HIS A 206 8.62 1.64 31.12
CA HIS A 206 9.19 2.62 32.02
C HIS A 206 8.48 3.96 31.78
N ASN A 207 7.95 4.56 32.84
CA ASN A 207 7.69 5.99 32.88
C ASN A 207 8.67 6.61 33.89
N THR A 208 8.95 7.91 33.77
CA THR A 208 9.96 8.63 34.56
C THR A 208 9.77 8.55 36.08
N TRP A 209 8.66 7.98 36.58
CA TRP A 209 8.27 8.02 37.98
C TRP A 209 8.21 6.63 38.64
N HIS A 210 8.06 5.54 37.87
CA HIS A 210 7.92 4.19 38.41
C HIS A 210 8.63 3.14 37.55
N CYS A 211 9.53 2.37 38.18
CA CYS A 211 10.04 1.13 37.60
C CYS A 211 8.90 0.12 37.50
N CYS A 212 8.60 -0.37 36.30
CA CYS A 212 7.55 -1.36 36.11
C CYS A 212 8.09 -2.74 36.47
N GLU A 213 7.44 -3.44 37.41
CA GLU A 213 7.69 -4.87 37.57
C GLU A 213 7.00 -5.59 36.41
N VAL A 214 7.79 -5.95 35.40
CA VAL A 214 7.31 -6.66 34.23
C VAL A 214 7.28 -8.15 34.57
N ARG A 215 6.09 -8.75 34.58
CA ARG A 215 5.91 -10.19 34.76
C ARG A 215 5.21 -10.77 33.54
N GLY A 216 5.72 -11.90 33.03
CA GLY A 216 5.08 -12.61 31.92
C GLY A 216 5.29 -11.92 30.56
N LEU A 217 6.34 -11.11 30.42
CA LEU A 217 6.70 -10.50 29.14
C LEU A 217 6.93 -11.59 28.08
N ALA A 218 7.66 -12.63 28.45
CA ALA A 218 7.99 -13.75 27.57
C ALA A 218 6.74 -14.38 26.92
N ASP A 219 5.67 -14.58 27.69
CA ASP A 219 4.46 -15.25 27.20
C ASP A 219 3.57 -14.32 26.34
N THR A 220 3.67 -13.00 26.54
CA THR A 220 2.84 -12.01 25.84
C THR A 220 3.49 -11.51 24.56
N ILE A 221 4.82 -11.33 24.56
CA ILE A 221 5.56 -10.69 23.46
C ILE A 221 5.53 -11.49 22.16
N THR A 222 5.46 -12.82 22.23
CA THR A 222 5.46 -13.68 21.03
C THR A 222 4.08 -14.09 20.56
N ARG A 223 3.00 -13.74 21.28
CA ARG A 223 1.63 -14.10 20.89
C ARG A 223 1.32 -13.77 19.42
N PRO A 224 1.70 -12.60 18.87
CA PRO A 224 1.48 -12.29 17.46
C PRO A 224 2.17 -13.25 16.47
N LEU A 225 3.30 -13.87 16.84
CA LEU A 225 4.06 -14.77 15.98
C LEU A 225 3.30 -16.06 15.67
N LYS A 226 2.40 -16.49 16.57
CA LYS A 226 1.65 -17.74 16.45
C LYS A 226 0.68 -17.80 15.28
N ASN A 227 0.33 -16.64 14.70
CA ASN A 227 -0.55 -16.57 13.54
C ASN A 227 0.23 -16.40 12.22
N LEU A 228 1.54 -16.16 12.30
CA LEU A 228 2.40 -15.93 11.13
C LEU A 228 2.85 -17.23 10.47
N ASP A 229 2.63 -18.38 11.12
CA ASP A 229 2.82 -19.72 10.56
C ASP A 229 1.86 -20.05 9.40
N ARG A 230 0.74 -19.32 9.30
CA ARG A 230 -0.24 -19.43 8.21
C ARG A 230 0.22 -18.79 6.90
N LEU A 231 1.30 -18.01 6.94
CA LEU A 231 1.85 -17.37 5.75
C LEU A 231 2.57 -18.39 4.86
N PRO A 232 2.77 -18.09 3.56
CA PRO A 232 3.39 -19.03 2.66
C PRO A 232 4.83 -19.30 3.08
N ASN A 233 5.33 -20.49 2.73
CA ASN A 233 6.75 -20.77 2.87
C ASN A 233 7.57 -19.66 2.20
N HIS A 234 8.71 -19.30 2.80
CA HIS A 234 9.64 -18.28 2.29
C HIS A 234 9.27 -16.80 2.49
N THR A 235 8.20 -16.48 3.23
CA THR A 235 7.98 -15.12 3.73
C THR A 235 9.23 -14.58 4.45
N HIS A 236 9.57 -13.33 4.16
CA HIS A 236 10.66 -12.59 4.78
C HIS A 236 10.11 -11.73 5.91
N PHE A 237 10.49 -12.05 7.15
CA PHE A 237 10.12 -11.29 8.33
C PHE A 237 11.27 -10.39 8.80
N VAL A 238 10.91 -9.13 9.06
CA VAL A 238 11.72 -8.17 9.82
C VAL A 238 11.05 -7.97 11.17
N ILE A 239 11.65 -8.48 12.23
CA ILE A 239 11.06 -8.52 13.57
C ILE A 239 11.84 -7.58 14.46
N ARG A 240 11.18 -6.56 15.04
CA ARG A 240 11.84 -5.61 15.93
C ARG A 240 11.40 -5.85 17.36
N VAL A 241 12.34 -6.18 18.25
CA VAL A 241 12.05 -6.40 19.66
C VAL A 241 12.27 -5.11 20.42
N HIS A 242 11.23 -4.65 21.11
CA HIS A 242 11.24 -3.44 21.92
C HIS A 242 11.04 -3.76 23.39
N THR A 243 11.93 -3.19 24.21
CA THR A 243 11.90 -3.24 25.66
C THR A 243 11.68 -1.87 26.31
N TYR A 244 11.38 -0.84 25.52
CA TYR A 244 11.15 0.54 25.94
C TYR A 244 12.15 1.05 27.00
N ARG A 245 13.45 0.85 26.75
CA ARG A 245 14.56 1.21 27.66
C ARG A 245 14.58 0.41 28.97
N GLY A 246 13.79 -0.65 29.08
CA GLY A 246 13.80 -1.55 30.23
C GLY A 246 15.15 -2.21 30.46
N LEU A 247 15.96 -2.39 29.40
CA LEU A 247 17.35 -2.81 29.51
C LEU A 247 18.24 -1.72 30.12
N GLU A 248 18.18 -0.50 29.58
CA GLU A 248 18.98 0.65 30.02
C GLU A 248 18.73 1.00 31.50
N PHE A 249 17.48 0.90 31.96
CA PHE A 249 17.10 1.23 33.34
C PHE A 249 17.09 0.03 34.29
N GLY A 250 17.48 -1.16 33.84
CA GLY A 250 17.46 -2.38 34.66
C GLY A 250 16.05 -2.79 35.14
N CYS A 251 15.00 -2.39 34.42
CA CYS A 251 13.62 -2.79 34.72
C CYS A 251 13.34 -4.26 34.37
N LEU A 252 14.14 -4.84 33.46
CA LEU A 252 14.06 -6.23 33.08
C LEU A 252 15.16 -7.01 33.79
N ARG A 253 14.79 -7.82 34.80
CA ARG A 253 15.77 -8.64 35.55
C ARG A 253 16.37 -9.71 34.62
N ASP A 254 17.60 -10.14 34.90
CA ASP A 254 18.33 -11.13 34.08
C ASP A 254 17.52 -12.39 33.76
N TYR A 255 16.80 -12.93 34.76
CA TYR A 255 15.97 -14.13 34.57
C TYR A 255 14.78 -13.88 33.63
N GLU A 256 14.17 -12.70 33.68
CA GLU A 256 13.02 -12.34 32.85
C GLU A 256 13.47 -12.03 31.42
N LEU A 257 14.63 -11.37 31.26
CA LEU A 257 15.29 -11.18 29.96
C LEU A 257 15.66 -12.52 29.34
N GLN A 258 16.34 -13.40 30.09
CA GLN A 258 16.72 -14.73 29.62
C GLN A 258 15.49 -15.52 29.14
N ARG A 259 14.45 -15.60 29.98
CA ARG A 259 13.21 -16.29 29.62
C ARG A 259 12.55 -15.67 28.38
N THR A 260 12.57 -14.35 28.26
CA THR A 260 12.03 -13.64 27.09
C THR A 260 12.80 -14.00 25.82
N VAL A 261 14.13 -14.01 25.87
CA VAL A 261 14.97 -14.41 24.74
C VAL A 261 14.73 -15.87 24.37
N GLU A 262 14.64 -16.78 25.35
CA GLU A 262 14.37 -18.19 25.11
C GLU A 262 13.04 -18.41 24.38
N VAL A 263 11.96 -17.76 24.82
CA VAL A 263 10.64 -17.88 24.18
C VAL A 263 10.63 -17.26 22.79
N ILE A 264 11.24 -16.09 22.60
CA ILE A 264 11.38 -15.47 21.27
C ILE A 264 12.14 -16.41 20.33
N VAL A 265 13.31 -16.90 20.74
CA VAL A 265 14.14 -17.80 19.91
C VAL A 265 13.39 -19.09 19.57
N HIS A 266 12.66 -19.67 20.53
CA HIS A 266 11.83 -20.86 20.29
C HIS A 266 10.80 -20.63 19.18
N ASP A 267 10.00 -19.57 19.28
CA ASP A 267 8.92 -19.29 18.31
C ASP A 267 9.49 -18.89 16.93
N LEU A 268 10.60 -18.17 16.90
CA LEU A 268 11.31 -17.86 15.66
C LEU A 268 11.90 -19.10 15.00
N LYS A 269 12.38 -20.07 15.78
CA LYS A 269 12.86 -21.34 15.23
C LYS A 269 11.73 -22.09 14.53
N ALA A 270 10.52 -22.10 15.08
CA ALA A 270 9.36 -22.70 14.42
C ALA A 270 9.04 -22.03 13.07
N LEU A 271 9.08 -20.70 13.01
CA LEU A 271 8.91 -19.96 11.74
C LEU A 271 10.03 -20.30 10.74
N ARG A 272 11.28 -20.35 11.20
CA ARG A 272 12.42 -20.71 10.35
C ARG A 272 12.32 -22.14 9.81
N ASP A 273 11.94 -23.09 10.66
CA ASP A 273 11.79 -24.51 10.31
C ASP A 273 10.64 -24.70 9.29
N SER A 274 9.69 -23.76 9.24
CA SER A 274 8.64 -23.67 8.20
C SER A 274 9.14 -23.06 6.88
N GLY A 275 10.43 -22.69 6.78
CA GLY A 275 11.06 -22.20 5.56
C GLY A 275 11.08 -20.69 5.39
N HIS A 276 10.71 -19.93 6.43
CA HIS A 276 10.73 -18.47 6.40
C HIS A 276 12.14 -17.88 6.60
N ARG A 277 12.34 -16.65 6.10
CA ARG A 277 13.58 -15.88 6.29
C ARG A 277 13.36 -14.84 7.38
N LEU A 278 14.26 -14.78 8.35
CA LEU A 278 14.08 -13.96 9.55
C LEU A 278 15.28 -13.02 9.74
N ILE A 279 14.97 -11.74 9.91
CA ILE A 279 15.88 -10.72 10.45
C ILE A 279 15.26 -10.24 11.76
N VAL A 280 16.01 -10.32 12.86
CA VAL A 280 15.56 -9.80 14.15
C VAL A 280 16.44 -8.64 14.55
N GLU A 281 15.81 -7.51 14.87
CA GLU A 281 16.46 -6.30 15.31
C GLU A 281 16.07 -6.00 16.75
N TRP A 282 17.03 -5.53 17.55
CA TRP A 282 16.77 -5.01 18.89
C TRP A 282 17.27 -3.57 18.96
N PRO A 283 16.43 -2.58 18.57
CA PRO A 283 16.89 -1.19 18.41
C PRO A 283 17.51 -0.60 19.68
N GLU A 284 16.97 -0.96 20.84
CA GLU A 284 17.39 -0.45 22.15
C GLU A 284 18.71 -1.05 22.66
N ALA A 285 19.20 -2.11 22.04
CA ALA A 285 20.50 -2.71 22.33
C ALA A 285 21.48 -2.35 21.21
N HIS A 286 21.69 -1.06 20.94
CA HIS A 286 22.57 -0.54 19.89
C HIS A 286 22.30 -1.13 18.49
N HIS A 287 21.02 -1.29 18.14
CA HIS A 287 20.60 -1.89 16.87
C HIS A 287 21.21 -3.28 16.60
N VAL A 288 21.42 -4.10 17.64
CA VAL A 288 21.86 -5.48 17.47
C VAL A 288 20.90 -6.22 16.53
N GLN A 289 21.47 -6.80 15.48
CA GLN A 289 20.75 -7.61 14.50
C GLN A 289 21.17 -9.09 14.61
N PHE A 290 20.19 -9.95 14.42
CA PHE A 290 20.35 -11.40 14.36
C PHE A 290 19.79 -11.92 13.03
N TYR A 291 20.62 -12.72 12.35
CA TYR A 291 20.28 -13.33 11.08
C TYR A 291 20.18 -14.84 11.28
N PHE A 292 19.07 -15.45 10.86
CA PHE A 292 18.88 -16.89 10.98
C PHE A 292 19.70 -17.71 9.96
N VAL A 293 20.60 -17.10 9.20
CA VAL A 293 21.45 -17.78 8.21
C VAL A 293 22.61 -18.52 8.89
N ASN A 294 23.13 -17.98 9.98
CA ASN A 294 24.29 -18.54 10.70
C ASN A 294 23.80 -19.34 11.91
N ARG A 295 24.57 -20.33 12.39
CA ARG A 295 24.24 -21.14 13.58
C ARG A 295 24.20 -20.35 14.91
N ASP A 296 24.21 -19.01 14.85
CA ASP A 296 24.26 -18.06 15.97
C ASP A 296 22.86 -17.74 16.54
N TYR A 297 21.93 -18.70 16.48
CA TYR A 297 20.55 -18.53 16.99
C TYR A 297 20.33 -19.20 18.35
N GLU A 298 21.39 -19.60 19.04
CA GLU A 298 21.27 -20.17 20.38
C GLU A 298 20.98 -19.04 21.40
N PRO A 299 19.99 -19.22 22.30
CA PRO A 299 19.62 -18.20 23.30
C PRO A 299 20.81 -17.62 24.11
N PRO A 300 21.81 -18.42 24.54
CA PRO A 300 22.97 -17.89 25.26
C PRO A 300 23.81 -16.90 24.45
N ALA A 301 23.94 -17.11 23.14
CA ALA A 301 24.68 -16.21 22.26
C ALA A 301 23.97 -14.87 22.11
N TRP A 302 22.63 -14.89 22.00
CA TRP A 302 21.81 -13.68 21.98
C TRP A 302 21.90 -12.92 23.28
N LEU A 303 21.73 -13.62 24.41
CA LEU A 303 21.82 -13.03 25.74
C LEU A 303 23.17 -12.36 25.97
N THR A 304 24.27 -13.04 25.60
CA THR A 304 25.63 -12.47 25.71
C THR A 304 25.76 -11.17 24.91
N ARG A 305 25.25 -11.12 23.67
CA ARG A 305 25.29 -9.91 22.84
C ARG A 305 24.44 -8.78 23.43
N LEU A 306 23.26 -9.08 23.94
CA LEU A 306 22.35 -8.09 24.55
C LEU A 306 22.92 -7.52 25.85
N ILE A 307 23.47 -8.36 26.73
CA ILE A 307 24.13 -7.92 27.97
C ILE A 307 25.33 -7.03 27.64
N ASN A 308 26.18 -7.43 26.70
CA ASN A 308 27.33 -6.63 26.29
C ASN A 308 26.92 -5.27 25.71
N ALA A 309 25.82 -5.22 24.94
CA ALA A 309 25.27 -3.98 24.40
C ALA A 309 24.63 -3.09 25.49
N GLY A 310 24.00 -3.67 26.52
CA GLY A 310 23.42 -2.89 27.62
C GLY A 310 24.45 -2.22 28.54
N ASN A 311 25.69 -2.72 28.56
CA ASN A 311 26.77 -2.21 29.39
C ASN A 311 27.65 -1.14 28.71
N SER A 312 27.45 -0.88 27.41
CA SER A 312 28.19 0.10 26.60
C SER A 312 27.38 1.38 26.38
#